data_AF-A0A642V188-F1
#
_entry.id   AF-A0A642V188-F1
#
_cell.length_a   1.000
_cell.length_b   1.000
_cell.length_c   1.000
_cell.angle_alpha   90.00
_cell.angle_beta   90.00
_cell.angle_gamma   90.00
#
_symmetry.space_group_name_H-M   'P 1'
#
loop_
_entity.id
_entity.type
_entity.pdbx_description
1 polymer ?
#
loop_
_entity_poly.entity_id
_entity_poly.type
_entity_poly.pdbx_seq_one_letter_code
_entity_poly.pdbx_strand_id
1 'polypeptide(L)'
;MRTFAGHTAFPGGRCDSPEEGPWETALREAKEEIGFDPTKFHFERLCMLPCFLSRNHLVVRPCVCVVSCDGGTSPLQAISSQMNPSEVELTYSTKLRNFVDGKSREFDVLCAHDGYWEGYRWIYYEFEVFRQKYDDWVFSSRDSQLINEQSNITSGLTSHIAVDCARIAFDQKPGTFPSLDQLGFENLIRQLLIDNSFHQKSKKN
;
A
#
# COMPACT_ATOMS: atom_id res chain seq x y z
N MET A 1 4.23 -17.22 -8.74
CA MET A 1 4.31 -15.89 -8.12
C MET A 1 3.66 -15.99 -6.75
N ARG A 2 4.40 -15.98 -5.63
CA ARG A 2 3.87 -15.75 -4.26
C ARG A 2 5.05 -15.40 -3.34
N THR A 3 5.49 -14.15 -3.36
CA THR A 3 6.61 -13.69 -2.53
C THR A 3 6.15 -13.18 -1.15
N PHE A 4 4.84 -13.08 -0.88
CA PHE A 4 4.30 -12.52 0.37
C PHE A 4 2.90 -13.07 0.74
N ALA A 5 2.70 -14.39 0.69
CA ALA A 5 1.41 -14.98 1.12
C ALA A 5 1.09 -14.59 2.58
N GLY A 6 -0.02 -13.89 2.80
CA GLY A 6 -0.50 -13.45 4.12
C GLY A 6 -0.15 -12.02 4.55
N HIS A 7 0.49 -11.20 3.70
CA HIS A 7 0.76 -9.79 4.01
C HIS A 7 -0.18 -8.83 3.29
N THR A 8 -0.64 -7.77 3.98
CA THR A 8 -1.40 -6.68 3.34
C THR A 8 -0.55 -5.94 2.31
N ALA A 9 -1.06 -5.81 1.10
CA ALA A 9 -0.49 -4.99 0.04
C ALA A 9 -1.58 -4.20 -0.70
N PHE A 10 -1.19 -3.10 -1.35
CA PHE A 10 -2.01 -2.48 -2.38
C PHE A 10 -2.04 -3.38 -3.63
N PRO A 11 -3.10 -3.31 -4.45
CA PRO A 11 -3.12 -4.03 -5.71
C PRO A 11 -1.95 -3.63 -6.59
N GLY A 12 -1.29 -4.61 -7.20
CA GLY A 12 -0.09 -4.34 -8.00
C GLY A 12 0.85 -5.52 -8.13
N GLY A 13 1.75 -5.42 -9.09
CA GLY A 13 2.68 -6.49 -9.41
C GLY A 13 3.85 -6.01 -10.26
N ARG A 14 4.49 -6.97 -10.90
CA ARG A 14 5.69 -6.72 -11.71
C ARG A 14 5.25 -6.21 -13.09
N CYS A 15 6.02 -5.27 -13.66
CA CYS A 15 5.85 -4.96 -15.07
C CYS A 15 6.18 -6.18 -15.95
N ASP A 16 5.34 -6.44 -16.94
CA ASP A 16 5.51 -7.57 -17.88
C ASP A 16 6.59 -7.28 -18.92
N SER A 17 6.79 -5.99 -19.23
CA SER A 17 7.78 -5.54 -20.20
C SER A 17 8.41 -4.21 -19.76
N PRO A 18 9.63 -3.90 -20.23
CA PRO A 18 10.27 -2.59 -19.99
C PRO A 18 9.47 -1.39 -20.52
N GLU A 19 8.60 -1.61 -21.50
CA GLU A 19 7.76 -0.60 -22.12
C GLU A 19 6.43 -0.37 -21.38
N GLU A 20 6.06 -1.26 -20.45
CA GLU A 20 4.87 -1.12 -19.63
C GLU A 20 5.07 -0.03 -18.56
N GLY A 21 4.28 1.03 -18.63
CA GLY A 21 4.35 2.13 -17.68
C GLY A 21 3.70 1.78 -16.32
N PRO A 22 3.99 2.57 -15.26
CA PRO A 22 3.47 2.30 -13.92
C PRO A 22 1.94 2.24 -13.84
N TRP A 23 1.23 3.08 -14.61
CA TRP A 23 -0.24 3.10 -14.61
C TRP A 23 -0.82 1.88 -15.32
N GLU A 24 -0.20 1.46 -16.42
CA GLU A 24 -0.58 0.27 -17.18
C GLU A 24 -0.44 -0.98 -16.32
N THR A 25 0.74 -1.15 -15.68
CA THR A 25 0.98 -2.25 -14.73
C THR A 25 -0.03 -2.21 -13.58
N ALA A 26 -0.22 -1.07 -12.92
CA ALA A 26 -1.11 -0.97 -11.76
C ALA A 26 -2.58 -1.29 -12.11
N LEU A 27 -3.07 -0.83 -13.25
CA LEU A 27 -4.45 -1.10 -13.69
C LEU A 27 -4.66 -2.55 -14.12
N ARG A 28 -3.66 -3.17 -14.78
CA ARG A 28 -3.70 -4.59 -15.14
C ARG A 28 -3.79 -5.46 -13.88
N GLU A 29 -2.88 -5.24 -12.94
CA GLU A 29 -2.82 -6.00 -11.68
C GLU A 29 -4.06 -5.78 -10.81
N ALA A 30 -4.54 -4.54 -10.68
CA ALA A 30 -5.79 -4.25 -9.97
C ALA A 30 -7.01 -4.94 -10.61
N LYS A 31 -7.02 -5.12 -11.94
CA LYS A 31 -8.06 -5.90 -12.63
C LYS A 31 -7.94 -7.39 -12.32
N GLU A 32 -6.73 -7.94 -12.30
CA GLU A 32 -6.47 -9.37 -12.06
C GLU A 32 -6.75 -9.78 -10.61
N GLU A 33 -6.40 -8.92 -9.64
CA GLU A 33 -6.49 -9.20 -8.21
C GLU A 33 -7.85 -8.82 -7.61
N ILE A 34 -8.34 -7.60 -7.87
CA ILE A 34 -9.56 -7.07 -7.24
C ILE A 34 -10.69 -6.78 -8.23
N GLY A 35 -10.54 -7.16 -9.51
CA GLY A 35 -11.57 -6.98 -10.52
C GLY A 35 -11.83 -5.52 -10.90
N PHE A 36 -10.91 -4.61 -10.58
CA PHE A 36 -11.07 -3.19 -10.84
C PHE A 36 -11.06 -2.89 -12.35
N ASP A 37 -12.15 -2.29 -12.84
CA ASP A 37 -12.28 -1.85 -14.22
C ASP A 37 -12.60 -0.34 -14.24
N PRO A 38 -11.64 0.52 -14.61
CA PRO A 38 -11.83 1.97 -14.54
C PRO A 38 -12.95 2.48 -15.44
N THR A 39 -13.41 1.70 -16.43
CA THR A 39 -14.54 2.09 -17.31
C THR A 39 -15.90 2.01 -16.62
N LYS A 40 -15.99 1.33 -15.47
CA LYS A 40 -17.22 1.15 -14.69
C LYS A 40 -17.40 2.22 -13.59
N PHE A 41 -16.44 3.13 -13.45
CA PHE A 41 -16.40 4.12 -12.38
C PHE A 41 -16.05 5.50 -12.94
N HIS A 42 -16.39 6.55 -12.20
CA HIS A 42 -15.76 7.86 -12.35
C HIS A 42 -14.34 7.75 -11.78
N PHE A 43 -13.38 7.55 -12.68
CA PHE A 43 -11.98 7.28 -12.36
C PHE A 43 -11.09 8.46 -12.75
N GLU A 44 -10.34 8.99 -11.77
CA GLU A 44 -9.39 10.08 -11.98
C GLU A 44 -7.99 9.67 -11.49
N ARG A 45 -7.00 9.77 -12.38
CA ARG A 45 -5.59 9.60 -12.03
C ARG A 45 -5.09 10.88 -11.37
N LEU A 46 -4.76 10.84 -10.08
CA LEU A 46 -4.24 12.01 -9.37
C LEU A 46 -2.75 12.19 -9.63
N CYS A 47 -1.94 11.19 -9.29
CA CYS A 47 -0.49 11.28 -9.42
C CYS A 47 0.20 9.91 -9.32
N MET A 48 1.50 9.91 -9.58
CA MET A 48 2.41 8.84 -9.17
C MET A 48 3.29 9.38 -8.05
N LEU A 49 3.35 8.66 -6.92
CA LEU A 49 4.27 9.00 -5.83
C LEU A 49 5.72 8.67 -6.23
N PRO A 50 6.73 9.23 -5.53
CA PRO A 50 8.11 8.82 -5.70
C PRO A 50 8.27 7.30 -5.53
N CYS A 51 9.34 6.74 -6.10
CA CYS A 51 9.61 5.31 -5.96
C CYS A 51 9.95 4.94 -4.51
N PHE A 52 9.42 3.81 -4.03
CA PHE A 52 9.75 3.22 -2.74
C PHE A 52 10.65 2.00 -2.92
N LEU A 53 11.51 1.74 -1.95
CA LEU A 53 12.49 0.65 -2.00
C LEU A 53 12.29 -0.28 -0.80
N SER A 54 11.98 -1.55 -1.00
CA SER A 54 11.95 -2.51 0.10
C SER A 54 13.34 -2.94 0.54
N ARG A 55 13.47 -3.50 1.75
CA ARG A 55 14.71 -4.13 2.24
C ARG A 55 15.21 -5.30 1.39
N ASN A 56 14.35 -5.86 0.54
CA ASN A 56 14.67 -6.93 -0.39
C ASN A 56 14.94 -6.39 -1.81
N HIS A 57 15.28 -5.11 -1.94
CA HIS A 57 15.58 -4.45 -3.20
C HIS A 57 14.41 -4.43 -4.22
N LEU A 58 13.17 -4.52 -3.73
CA LEU A 58 11.98 -4.31 -4.57
C LEU A 58 11.73 -2.81 -4.72
N VAL A 59 11.70 -2.32 -5.96
CA VAL A 59 11.30 -0.95 -6.27
C VAL A 59 9.82 -0.93 -6.65
N VAL A 60 9.05 -0.03 -6.04
CA VAL A 60 7.63 0.15 -6.32
C VAL A 60 7.36 1.61 -6.65
N ARG A 61 6.57 1.87 -7.71
CA ARG A 61 6.06 3.20 -8.08
C ARG A 61 4.55 3.26 -7.79
N PRO A 62 4.11 3.85 -6.66
CA PRO A 62 2.69 3.90 -6.34
C PRO A 62 1.92 4.84 -7.27
N CYS A 63 0.75 4.39 -7.73
CA CYS A 63 -0.20 5.19 -8.51
C CYS A 63 -1.42 5.52 -7.65
N VAL A 64 -1.77 6.81 -7.55
CA VAL A 64 -2.86 7.30 -6.68
C VAL A 64 -3.99 7.80 -7.54
N CYS A 65 -5.20 7.33 -7.27
CA CYS A 65 -6.41 7.69 -8.01
C CYS A 65 -7.58 8.00 -7.07
N VAL A 66 -8.58 8.66 -7.61
CA VAL A 66 -9.91 8.80 -7.02
C VAL A 66 -10.88 7.92 -7.82
N VAL A 67 -11.73 7.21 -7.09
CA VAL A 67 -12.79 6.38 -7.66
C VAL A 67 -14.11 6.78 -7.03
N SER A 68 -15.10 7.08 -7.86
CA SER A 68 -16.49 7.25 -7.43
C SER A 68 -17.44 6.54 -8.38
N CYS A 69 -18.67 6.28 -7.96
CA CYS A 69 -19.72 5.70 -8.81
C CYS A 69 -21.06 6.35 -8.50
N ASP A 70 -21.93 6.38 -9.51
CA ASP A 70 -23.31 6.81 -9.34
C ASP A 70 -24.13 5.73 -8.63
N GLY A 71 -25.24 6.10 -7.99
CA GLY A 71 -26.26 5.13 -7.56
C GLY A 71 -26.19 4.62 -6.12
N GLY A 72 -25.56 5.33 -5.20
CA GLY A 72 -25.68 5.10 -3.75
C GLY A 72 -24.97 3.86 -3.20
N THR A 73 -24.41 3.00 -4.06
CA THR A 73 -23.48 1.94 -3.64
C THR A 73 -22.07 2.53 -3.45
N SER A 74 -21.38 2.12 -2.39
CA SER A 74 -19.99 2.52 -2.16
C SER A 74 -19.06 1.96 -3.27
N PRO A 75 -18.16 2.77 -3.86
CA PRO A 75 -17.19 2.28 -4.85
C PRO A 75 -16.36 1.11 -4.33
N LEU A 76 -16.00 1.15 -3.04
CA LEU A 76 -15.25 0.08 -2.40
C LEU A 76 -16.02 -1.25 -2.44
N GLN A 77 -17.34 -1.21 -2.18
CA GLN A 77 -18.18 -2.42 -2.16
C GLN A 77 -18.31 -2.98 -3.58
N ALA A 78 -18.51 -2.11 -4.57
CA ALA A 78 -18.60 -2.50 -5.96
C ALA A 78 -17.30 -3.17 -6.43
N ILE A 79 -16.14 -2.62 -6.11
CA ILE A 79 -14.83 -3.19 -6.46
C ILE A 79 -14.63 -4.54 -5.78
N SER A 80 -14.78 -4.57 -4.45
CA SER A 80 -14.51 -5.77 -3.67
C SER A 80 -15.43 -6.96 -4.01
N SER A 81 -16.62 -6.70 -4.55
CA SER A 81 -17.52 -7.75 -5.07
C SER A 81 -16.94 -8.52 -6.28
N GLN A 82 -15.95 -7.94 -6.96
CA GLN A 82 -15.30 -8.50 -8.16
C GLN A 82 -13.94 -9.14 -7.83
N MET A 83 -13.57 -9.23 -6.55
CA MET A 83 -12.27 -9.74 -6.10
C MET A 83 -12.00 -11.16 -6.59
N ASN A 84 -10.78 -11.41 -7.08
CA ASN A 84 -10.33 -12.72 -7.50
C ASN A 84 -9.77 -13.50 -6.30
N PRO A 85 -10.49 -14.53 -5.81
CA PRO A 85 -10.11 -15.30 -4.63
C PRO A 85 -8.85 -16.17 -4.81
N SER A 86 -8.41 -16.40 -6.06
CA SER A 86 -7.22 -17.20 -6.36
C SER A 86 -5.94 -16.41 -6.10
N GLU A 87 -6.02 -15.08 -6.13
CA GLU A 87 -4.94 -14.13 -5.88
C GLU A 87 -5.10 -13.47 -4.50
N VAL A 88 -6.33 -13.07 -4.15
CA VAL A 88 -6.62 -12.26 -2.97
C VAL A 88 -7.55 -12.99 -2.00
N GLU A 89 -7.08 -13.15 -0.77
CA GLU A 89 -7.82 -13.85 0.29
C GLU A 89 -8.82 -12.93 1.00
N LEU A 90 -8.43 -11.67 1.24
CA LEU A 90 -9.21 -10.66 1.95
C LEU A 90 -8.89 -9.26 1.39
N THR A 91 -9.92 -8.45 1.15
CA THR A 91 -9.76 -7.00 0.92
C THR A 91 -10.27 -6.23 2.12
N TYR A 92 -9.63 -5.11 2.46
CA TYR A 92 -10.18 -4.17 3.41
C TYR A 92 -9.85 -2.70 3.10
N SER A 93 -10.55 -1.77 3.75
CA SER A 93 -10.32 -0.33 3.62
C SER A 93 -10.08 0.33 4.98
N THR A 94 -9.36 1.45 5.01
CA THR A 94 -9.21 2.31 6.19
C THR A 94 -9.13 3.79 5.78
N LYS A 95 -9.37 4.70 6.72
CA LYS A 95 -9.27 6.15 6.47
C LYS A 95 -7.80 6.55 6.29
N LEU A 96 -7.48 7.22 5.19
CA LEU A 96 -6.12 7.70 4.91
C LEU A 96 -5.55 8.55 6.06
N ARG A 97 -6.41 9.33 6.73
CA ARG A 97 -6.03 10.19 7.87
C ARG A 97 -5.46 9.41 9.06
N ASN A 98 -5.82 8.13 9.23
CA ASN A 98 -5.27 7.29 10.30
C ASN A 98 -3.73 7.19 10.22
N PHE A 99 -3.15 7.24 9.03
CA PHE A 99 -1.70 7.19 8.81
C PHE A 99 -0.96 8.50 9.12
N VAL A 100 -1.64 9.52 9.63
CA VAL A 100 -1.04 10.74 10.20
C VAL A 100 -1.40 10.89 11.67
N ASP A 101 -2.66 10.66 12.02
CA ASP A 101 -3.11 10.81 13.42
C ASP A 101 -2.49 9.72 14.32
N GLY A 102 -2.32 8.51 13.80
CA GLY A 102 -1.67 7.38 14.47
C GLY A 102 -2.44 6.78 15.63
N LYS A 103 -3.66 7.25 15.90
CA LYS A 103 -4.57 6.59 16.82
C LYS A 103 -6.01 6.95 16.53
N SER A 104 -6.83 5.94 16.34
CA SER A 104 -8.29 6.09 16.29
C SER A 104 -8.94 4.85 16.91
N ARG A 105 -10.27 4.80 16.96
CA ARG A 105 -10.99 3.58 17.38
C ARG A 105 -10.80 2.42 16.40
N GLU A 106 -10.22 2.69 15.23
CA GLU A 106 -10.20 1.82 14.06
C GLU A 106 -8.75 1.58 13.58
N PHE A 107 -7.77 2.15 14.29
CA PHE A 107 -6.38 2.13 13.89
C PHE A 107 -5.46 2.32 15.09
N ASP A 108 -4.50 1.42 15.26
CA ASP A 108 -3.42 1.55 16.24
C ASP A 108 -2.04 1.42 15.58
N VAL A 109 -1.08 2.18 16.11
CA VAL A 109 0.34 2.07 15.76
C VAL A 109 0.97 1.01 16.65
N LEU A 110 1.25 -0.16 16.08
CA LEU A 110 1.92 -1.25 16.80
C LEU A 110 3.43 -1.02 16.85
N CYS A 111 4.02 -0.55 15.75
CA CYS A 111 5.45 -0.30 15.64
C CYS A 111 5.75 0.85 14.67
N ALA A 112 6.72 1.67 15.04
CA ALA A 112 7.36 2.66 14.17
C ALA A 112 8.86 2.71 14.51
N HIS A 113 9.57 1.66 14.10
CA HIS A 113 10.99 1.50 14.44
C HIS A 113 11.86 2.32 13.50
N ASP A 114 12.41 3.42 14.03
CA ASP A 114 13.41 4.25 13.36
C ASP A 114 14.79 3.60 13.48
N GLY A 115 15.35 3.21 12.34
CA GLY A 115 16.61 2.50 12.27
C GLY A 115 17.35 2.77 10.97
N TYR A 116 18.27 1.88 10.65
CA TYR A 116 19.09 1.98 9.45
C TYR A 116 19.08 0.65 8.70
N TRP A 117 19.04 0.74 7.37
CA TRP A 117 19.20 -0.38 6.46
C TRP A 117 20.27 0.00 5.43
N GLU A 118 21.35 -0.79 5.37
CA GLU A 118 22.50 -0.55 4.48
C GLU A 118 23.09 0.88 4.57
N GLY A 119 23.10 1.44 5.78
CA GLY A 119 23.62 2.79 6.05
C GLY A 119 22.61 3.92 5.80
N TYR A 120 21.43 3.61 5.26
CA TYR A 120 20.36 4.58 5.03
C TYR A 120 19.33 4.54 6.16
N ARG A 121 18.93 5.71 6.66
CA ARG A 121 17.86 5.80 7.65
C ARG A 121 16.56 5.24 7.06
N TRP A 122 15.89 4.39 7.82
CA TRP A 122 14.69 3.68 7.44
C TRP A 122 13.75 3.57 8.62
N ILE A 123 12.45 3.75 8.40
CA ILE A 123 11.43 3.53 9.45
C ILE A 123 10.58 2.32 9.05
N TYR A 124 10.55 1.31 9.91
CA TYR A 124 9.62 0.17 9.77
C TYR A 124 8.33 0.49 10.51
N TYR A 125 7.23 0.54 9.77
CA TYR A 125 5.89 0.75 10.31
C TYR A 125 5.12 -0.56 10.37
N GLU A 126 4.35 -0.73 11.44
CA GLU A 126 3.36 -1.78 11.61
C GLU A 126 2.13 -1.17 12.28
N PHE A 127 0.99 -1.34 11.63
CA PHE A 127 -0.28 -0.78 12.03
C PHE A 127 -1.32 -1.89 12.11
N GLU A 128 -2.21 -1.76 13.09
CA GLU A 128 -3.38 -2.61 13.22
C GLU A 128 -4.62 -1.83 12.79
N VAL A 129 -5.36 -2.37 11.82
CA VAL A 129 -6.59 -1.78 11.28
C VAL A 129 -7.76 -2.60 11.79
N PHE A 130 -8.59 -2.01 12.64
CA PHE A 130 -9.72 -2.71 13.25
C PHE A 130 -10.96 -2.64 12.37
N ARG A 131 -11.69 -3.75 12.32
CA ARG A 131 -13.00 -3.82 11.67
C ARG A 131 -14.05 -3.17 12.55
N GLN A 132 -14.78 -2.20 12.01
CA GLN A 132 -15.94 -1.62 12.67
C GLN A 132 -17.24 -2.16 12.10
N LYS A 133 -18.18 -2.50 12.98
CA LYS A 133 -19.47 -3.15 12.65
C LYS A 133 -20.45 -2.24 11.89
N TYR A 134 -20.21 -0.93 11.86
CA TYR A 134 -21.18 0.08 11.43
C TYR A 134 -20.64 1.10 10.43
N ASP A 135 -19.40 0.93 9.94
CA ASP A 135 -18.79 1.86 8.98
C ASP A 135 -18.86 1.25 7.56
N ASP A 136 -18.87 2.07 6.52
CA ASP A 136 -18.94 1.65 5.10
C ASP A 136 -17.67 0.91 4.61
N TRP A 137 -16.84 0.48 5.56
CA TRP A 137 -15.58 -0.18 5.30
C TRP A 137 -15.86 -1.56 4.73
N VAL A 138 -15.22 -1.81 3.61
CA VAL A 138 -15.37 -3.09 2.97
C VAL A 138 -14.41 -4.04 3.62
N PHE A 139 -14.91 -5.20 4.04
CA PHE A 139 -14.05 -6.36 4.23
C PHE A 139 -14.72 -7.53 3.52
N SER A 140 -14.05 -8.08 2.52
CA SER A 140 -14.59 -9.17 1.70
C SER A 140 -13.59 -10.30 1.62
N SER A 141 -14.06 -11.49 1.98
CA SER A 141 -13.33 -12.75 1.82
C SER A 141 -14.31 -13.86 1.43
N ARG A 142 -13.80 -14.90 0.78
CA ARG A 142 -14.56 -16.15 0.61
C ARG A 142 -14.65 -16.97 1.89
N ASP A 143 -13.73 -16.75 2.83
CA ASP A 143 -13.77 -17.38 4.15
C ASP A 143 -14.50 -16.49 5.15
N SER A 144 -15.68 -16.93 5.57
CA SER A 144 -16.46 -16.27 6.61
C SER A 144 -15.74 -16.17 7.96
N GLN A 145 -14.72 -17.01 8.22
CA GLN A 145 -13.91 -16.94 9.44
C GLN A 145 -12.94 -15.75 9.41
N LEU A 146 -12.33 -15.44 8.26
CA LEU A 146 -11.47 -14.27 8.10
C LEU A 146 -12.26 -12.96 8.20
N ILE A 147 -13.52 -12.99 7.76
CA ILE A 147 -14.47 -11.90 7.99
C ILE A 147 -14.72 -11.72 9.50
N ASN A 148 -14.62 -12.77 10.32
CA ASN A 148 -14.82 -12.68 11.77
C ASN A 148 -13.58 -12.21 12.54
N GLU A 149 -12.41 -12.09 11.89
CA GLU A 149 -11.23 -11.46 12.50
C GLU A 149 -11.50 -9.98 12.79
N GLN A 150 -11.02 -9.51 13.95
CA GLN A 150 -11.33 -8.16 14.44
C GLN A 150 -10.42 -7.08 13.86
N SER A 151 -9.28 -7.47 13.27
CA SER A 151 -8.28 -6.54 12.78
C SER A 151 -7.39 -7.15 11.70
N ASN A 152 -6.68 -6.28 10.97
CA ASN A 152 -5.70 -6.64 9.96
C ASN A 152 -4.41 -5.87 10.17
N ILE A 153 -3.26 -6.51 9.93
CA ILE A 153 -1.96 -5.85 10.03
C ILE A 153 -1.53 -5.28 8.68
N THR A 154 -1.26 -3.98 8.65
CA THR A 154 -0.55 -3.31 7.55
C THR A 154 0.87 -2.99 7.99
N SER A 155 1.89 -3.49 7.28
CA SER A 155 3.29 -3.25 7.65
C SER A 155 4.22 -3.01 6.46
N GLY A 156 5.46 -2.63 6.77
CA GLY A 156 6.55 -2.58 5.80
C GLY A 156 6.34 -1.53 4.72
N LEU A 157 6.52 -1.93 3.46
CA LEU A 157 6.48 -1.02 2.31
C LEU A 157 5.09 -0.42 2.11
N THR A 158 4.04 -1.22 2.28
CA THR A 158 2.64 -0.80 2.19
C THR A 158 2.35 0.34 3.17
N SER A 159 2.75 0.17 4.43
CA SER A 159 2.60 1.18 5.47
C SER A 159 3.41 2.45 5.18
N HIS A 160 4.63 2.32 4.65
CA HIS A 160 5.44 3.48 4.29
C HIS A 160 4.77 4.31 3.19
N ILE A 161 4.28 3.66 2.13
CA ILE A 161 3.54 4.30 1.05
C ILE A 161 2.29 5.00 1.60
N ALA A 162 1.55 4.35 2.49
CA ALA A 162 0.35 4.92 3.10
C ALA A 162 0.63 6.17 3.95
N VAL A 163 1.70 6.15 4.75
CA VAL A 163 2.14 7.31 5.55
C VAL A 163 2.52 8.48 4.65
N ASP A 164 3.33 8.26 3.62
CA ASP A 164 3.74 9.34 2.71
C ASP A 164 2.57 9.89 1.88
N CYS A 165 1.67 9.02 1.43
CA CYS A 165 0.43 9.43 0.76
C CYS A 165 -0.42 10.32 1.67
N ALA A 166 -0.61 9.93 2.93
CA ALA A 166 -1.38 10.71 3.90
C ALA A 166 -0.72 12.04 4.26
N ARG A 167 0.62 12.05 4.41
CA ARG A 167 1.39 13.28 4.65
C ARG A 167 1.21 14.30 3.54
N ILE A 168 1.19 13.84 2.28
CA ILE A 168 0.93 14.70 1.12
C ILE A 168 -0.53 15.18 1.12
N ALA A 169 -1.48 14.26 1.30
CA ALA A 169 -2.91 14.56 1.22
C ALA A 169 -3.39 15.56 2.28
N PHE A 170 -2.80 15.53 3.48
CA PHE A 170 -3.19 16.38 4.61
C PHE A 170 -2.19 17.48 4.95
N ASP A 171 -1.07 17.58 4.21
CA ASP A 171 0.03 18.50 4.49
C ASP A 171 0.49 18.47 5.95
N GLN A 172 0.62 17.26 6.50
CA GLN A 172 0.86 17.06 7.94
C GLN A 172 1.77 15.85 8.19
N LYS A 173 2.75 16.00 9.08
CA LYS A 173 3.56 14.88 9.60
C LYS A 173 2.84 14.19 10.76
N PRO A 174 3.03 12.86 10.94
CA PRO A 174 2.53 12.19 12.14
C PRO A 174 3.08 12.82 13.42
N GLY A 175 2.19 13.08 14.38
CA GLY A 175 2.57 13.63 15.68
C GLY A 175 2.85 12.56 16.74
N THR A 176 2.39 11.33 16.51
CA THR A 176 2.38 10.23 17.49
C THR A 176 3.45 9.17 17.21
N PHE A 177 4.08 9.20 16.03
CA PHE A 177 5.15 8.28 15.62
C PHE A 177 6.11 8.98 14.65
N PRO A 178 7.37 8.51 14.50
CA PRO A 178 8.35 9.16 13.64
C PRO A 178 7.99 9.05 12.15
N SER A 179 8.45 10.01 11.34
CA SER A 179 8.41 9.93 9.88
C SER A 179 9.74 10.43 9.30
N LEU A 180 10.06 10.00 8.07
CA LEU A 180 11.19 10.54 7.33
C LEU A 180 10.85 11.93 6.80
N ASP A 181 11.83 12.82 6.68
CA ASP A 181 11.58 14.14 6.11
C ASP A 181 11.29 14.05 4.60
N GLN A 182 12.05 13.22 3.89
CA GLN A 182 11.84 12.93 2.48
C GLN A 182 10.58 12.08 2.23
N LEU A 183 10.14 12.07 0.97
CA LEU A 183 9.07 11.21 0.45
C LEU A 183 9.69 10.14 -0.45
N GLY A 184 9.37 8.88 -0.19
CA GLY A 184 9.95 7.74 -0.89
C GLY A 184 11.49 7.74 -0.91
N PHE A 185 12.06 7.07 -1.90
CA PHE A 185 13.49 6.72 -1.98
C PHE A 185 14.08 6.93 -3.39
N GLU A 186 13.49 7.81 -4.20
CA GLU A 186 13.88 7.97 -5.61
C GLU A 186 15.35 8.39 -5.81
N ASN A 187 15.87 9.27 -4.94
CA ASN A 187 17.28 9.65 -4.95
C ASN A 187 18.20 8.51 -4.54
N LEU A 188 17.80 7.72 -3.52
CA LEU A 188 18.54 6.55 -3.09
C LEU A 188 18.58 5.50 -4.20
N ILE A 189 17.44 5.20 -4.81
CA ILE A 189 17.33 4.26 -5.94
C ILE A 189 18.24 4.70 -7.08
N ARG A 190 18.21 5.99 -7.45
CA ARG A 190 19.11 6.54 -8.47
C ARG A 190 20.59 6.32 -8.11
N GLN A 191 20.98 6.59 -6.87
CA GLN A 191 22.35 6.39 -6.40
C GLN A 191 22.76 4.91 -6.49
N LEU A 192 21.92 4.00 -6.00
CA LEU A 192 22.19 2.55 -6.04
C LEU A 192 22.30 2.01 -7.48
N LEU A 193 21.56 2.59 -8.43
CA LEU A 193 21.69 2.26 -9.85
C LEU A 193 23.02 2.77 -10.45
N ILE A 194 23.42 4.01 -10.14
CA ILE A 194 24.70 4.58 -10.57
C ILE A 194 25.87 3.74 -10.03
N ASP A 195 25.78 3.33 -8.77
CA ASP A 195 26.82 2.56 -8.09
C ASP A 195 26.79 1.06 -8.43
N ASN A 196 25.82 0.59 -9.23
CA ASN A 196 25.58 -0.82 -9.53
C ASN A 196 25.51 -1.72 -8.26
N SER A 197 24.88 -1.21 -7.20
CA SER A 197 24.84 -1.86 -5.88
C SER A 197 23.52 -2.59 -5.57
N PHE A 198 22.48 -2.44 -6.40
CA PHE A 198 21.16 -3.07 -6.22
C PHE A 198 21.14 -4.61 -6.05
N HIS A 199 22.20 -5.29 -6.49
CA HIS A 199 22.30 -6.77 -6.44
C HIS A 199 23.50 -7.26 -5.63
N GLN A 200 24.25 -6.37 -4.98
CA GLN A 200 25.34 -6.80 -4.11
C GLN A 200 24.76 -7.25 -2.78
N LYS A 201 24.45 -8.55 -2.64
CA LYS A 201 24.20 -9.13 -1.32
C LYS A 201 25.35 -8.71 -0.40
N SER A 202 25.04 -8.01 0.69
CA SER A 202 26.07 -7.62 1.65
C SER A 202 26.89 -8.87 2.00
N LYS A 203 28.20 -8.83 1.76
CA LYS A 203 29.10 -9.84 2.33
C LYS A 203 28.92 -9.74 3.83
N LYS A 204 28.25 -10.74 4.45
CA LYS A 204 28.23 -10.87 5.90
C LYS A 204 29.69 -10.94 6.35
N ASN A 205 30.15 -9.90 7.06
CA ASN A 205 31.34 -10.00 7.89
C ASN A 205 31.02 -10.83 9.14
#